data_AF-A0A7C6LHY8-F1
#
_entry.id   AF-A0A7C6LHY8-F1
#
_cell.length_a   1.000
_cell.length_b   1.000
_cell.length_c   1.000
_cell.angle_alpha   90.00
_cell.angle_beta   90.00
_cell.angle_gamma   90.00
#
_symmetry.space_group_name_H-M   'P 1'
#
loop_
_entity.id
_entity.type
_entity.pdbx_description
1 polymer ?
#
loop_
_entity_poly.entity_id
_entity_poly.type
_entity_poly.pdbx_seq_one_letter_code
_entity_poly.pdbx_strand_id
1 'polypeptide(L)' 'MTTYFEYLLDSGIRTENDYLGDASRFLRYLADRATAEDIDRFISTRTTNPAYRRRLKARLRKFYQFASEQLDFTHNPAL' A
#
# COMPACT_ATOMS: atom_id res chain seq x y z
N MET A 1 -0.98 6.04 6.65
CA MET A 1 0.34 6.25 7.29
C MET A 1 0.37 7.57 8.03
N THR A 2 -0.02 8.70 7.42
CA THR A 2 -0.07 10.02 8.10
C THR A 2 -0.84 10.00 9.42
N THR A 3 -2.04 9.41 9.44
CA THR A 3 -2.86 9.28 10.66
C THR A 3 -2.26 8.34 11.72
N TYR A 4 -1.43 7.38 11.30
CA TYR A 4 -0.73 6.51 12.24
C TYR A 4 0.49 7.22 12.85
N PHE A 5 1.18 8.04 12.05
CA PHE A 5 2.26 8.89 12.55
C PHE A 5 1.75 9.94 13.54
N GLU A 6 0.63 10.61 13.23
CA GLU A 6 -0.06 11.52 14.15
C GLU A 6 -0.43 10.81 15.46
N TYR A 7 -0.97 9.59 15.38
CA TYR A 7 -1.26 8.78 16.56
C TYR A 7 -0.01 8.47 17.42
N LEU A 8 1.13 8.15 16.80
CA LEU A 8 2.38 7.87 17.51
C LEU A 8 2.92 9.12 18.22
N LEU A 9 2.87 10.28 17.55
CA LEU A 9 3.23 11.57 18.11
C LEU A 9 2.36 11.92 19.32
N ASP A 10 1.04 11.83 19.17
CA ASP A 10 0.08 12.14 20.23
C ASP A 10 0.22 11.18 21.43
N SER A 11 0.73 9.97 21.20
CA SER A 11 1.01 8.97 22.25
C SER A 11 2.32 9.21 22.99
N GLY A 12 3.11 10.24 22.61
CA GLY A 12 4.38 10.57 23.26
C GLY A 12 5.50 9.54 23.01
N ILE A 13 5.39 8.73 21.94
CA ILE A 13 6.37 7.69 21.63
C ILE A 13 7.64 8.33 21.07
N ARG A 14 8.75 8.22 21.80
CA ARG A 14 10.04 8.83 21.43
C ARG A 14 10.75 8.15 20.24
N THR A 15 10.31 6.95 19.88
CA THR A 15 10.86 6.13 18.78
C THR A 15 9.85 5.92 17.65
N GLU A 16 8.99 6.90 17.39
CA GLU A 16 7.96 6.84 16.34
C GLU A 16 8.47 6.38 14.97
N ASN A 17 9.71 6.73 14.62
CA ASN A 17 10.36 6.31 13.39
C ASN A 17 10.56 4.79 13.31
N ASP A 18 10.84 4.13 14.44
CA ASP A 18 11.00 2.68 14.49
C ASP A 18 9.65 1.99 14.27
N TYR A 19 8.60 2.46 14.96
CA TYR A 19 7.22 1.97 14.78
C TYR A 19 6.72 2.17 13.35
N LEU A 20 6.92 3.37 12.79
CA LEU A 20 6.55 3.67 11.41
C LEU A 20 7.36 2.84 10.42
N GLY A 21 8.65 2.62 10.70
CA GLY A 21 9.54 1.77 9.94
C GLY A 21 9.05 0.32 9.88
N ASP A 22 8.71 -0.26 11.02
CA ASP A 22 8.21 -1.64 11.10
C ASP A 22 6.83 -1.80 10.46
N ALA A 23 5.91 -0.84 10.67
CA ALA A 23 4.63 -0.84 9.97
C ALA A 23 4.82 -0.75 8.44
N SER A 24 5.75 0.08 7.98
CA SER A 24 6.10 0.20 6.56
C SER A 24 6.66 -1.11 6.00
N ARG A 25 7.58 -1.76 6.71
CA ARG A 25 8.13 -3.08 6.34
C ARG A 25 7.04 -4.14 6.24
N PHE A 26 6.12 -4.17 7.21
CA PHE A 26 5.00 -5.11 7.20
C PHE A 26 4.05 -4.87 6.02
N LEU A 27 3.69 -3.62 5.75
CA LEU A 27 2.85 -3.29 4.59
C LEU A 27 3.52 -3.65 3.27
N ARG A 28 4.84 -3.46 3.15
CA ARG A 28 5.60 -3.90 1.97
C ARG A 28 5.59 -5.42 1.83
N TYR A 29 5.82 -6.14 2.91
CA TYR A 29 5.75 -7.60 2.95
C TYR A 29 4.39 -8.13 2.44
N LEU A 30 3.30 -7.50 2.87
CA LEU A 30 1.94 -7.83 2.41
C LEU A 30 1.73 -7.46 0.94
N ALA A 31 2.15 -6.26 0.54
CA ALA A 31 1.96 -5.77 -0.82
C ALA A 31 2.72 -6.61 -1.86
N ASP A 32 3.95 -7.04 -1.55
CA ASP A 32 4.75 -7.93 -2.40
C ASP A 32 4.10 -9.33 -2.56
N ARG A 33 3.23 -9.74 -1.63
CA ARG A 33 2.48 -11.01 -1.66
C ARG A 33 1.05 -10.89 -2.14
N ALA A 34 0.58 -9.67 -2.41
CA ALA A 34 -0.78 -9.45 -2.87
C ALA A 34 -0.99 -10.15 -4.21
N THR A 35 -2.15 -10.77 -4.37
CA THR A 35 -2.55 -11.43 -5.62
C THR A 35 -3.40 -10.49 -6.49
N ALA A 36 -3.61 -10.87 -7.75
CA ALA A 36 -4.55 -10.14 -8.62
C ALA A 36 -5.97 -10.10 -8.03
N GLU A 37 -6.39 -11.18 -7.34
CA GLU A 37 -7.67 -11.23 -6.65
C GLU A 37 -7.75 -10.22 -5.50
N ASP A 38 -6.67 -10.08 -4.71
CA ASP A 38 -6.62 -9.09 -3.63
C ASP A 38 -6.76 -7.66 -4.17
N ILE A 39 -6.13 -7.38 -5.32
CA ILE A 39 -6.26 -6.09 -6.00
C ILE A 39 -7.69 -5.85 -6.48
N ASP A 40 -8.32 -6.84 -7.13
CA ASP A 40 -9.69 -6.69 -7.61
C ASP A 40 -10.68 -6.54 -6.46
N ARG A 41 -10.53 -7.31 -5.38
CA ARG A 41 -11.34 -7.22 -4.16
C ARG A 41 -11.17 -5.86 -3.47
N PHE A 42 -9.93 -5.36 -3.39
CA PHE A 42 -9.66 -4.02 -2.86
C PHE A 42 -10.35 -2.94 -3.70
N ILE A 43 -10.30 -3.04 -5.03
CA ILE A 43 -10.94 -2.04 -5.89
C ILE A 43 -12.48 -2.11 -5.78
N SER A 44 -13.06 -3.32 -5.76
CA SER A 44 -14.52 -3.48 -5.68
C SER A 44 -15.12 -3.01 -4.37
N THR A 45 -14.39 -3.13 -3.25
CA THR A 45 -14.85 -2.62 -1.94
C THR A 45 -14.81 -1.10 -1.84
N ARG A 46 -14.01 -0.42 -2.67
CA ARG A 46 -13.86 1.04 -2.66
C ARG A 46 -14.85 1.77 -3.55
N THR A 47 -15.35 1.12 -4.61
CA THR A 47 -16.26 1.79 -5.55
C THR A 47 -16.98 0.83 -6.48
N THR A 48 -18.18 1.22 -6.88
CA THR A 48 -18.91 0.65 -8.03
C THR A 48 -18.71 1.46 -9.31
N ASN A 49 -18.09 2.66 -9.25
CA ASN A 49 -17.92 3.54 -10.40
C ASN A 49 -16.81 3.02 -11.35
N PRO A 50 -17.14 2.68 -12.62
CA PRO A 50 -16.17 2.11 -13.56
C PRO A 50 -14.99 3.03 -13.88
N ALA A 51 -15.23 4.35 -13.98
CA ALA A 51 -14.17 5.31 -14.28
C ALA A 51 -13.19 5.44 -13.10
N TYR A 52 -13.69 5.42 -11.86
CA TYR A 52 -12.83 5.45 -10.68
C TYR A 52 -12.06 4.13 -10.51
N ARG A 53 -12.70 2.97 -10.75
CA ARG A 53 -12.02 1.65 -10.79
C ARG A 53 -10.83 1.65 -11.74
N ARG A 54 -11.02 2.13 -12.97
CA ARG A 54 -9.93 2.23 -13.97
C ARG A 54 -8.80 3.14 -13.50
N ARG A 55 -9.11 4.31 -12.93
CA ARG A 55 -8.09 5.22 -12.38
C ARG A 55 -7.33 4.60 -11.21
N LEU A 56 -8.03 3.93 -10.30
CA LEU A 56 -7.41 3.27 -9.15
C LEU A 56 -6.48 2.15 -9.59
N LYS A 57 -6.90 1.29 -10.53
CA LYS A 57 -6.04 0.24 -11.09
C LYS A 57 -4.78 0.82 -11.75
N ALA A 58 -4.90 1.89 -12.52
CA ALA A 58 -3.75 2.57 -13.14
C ALA A 58 -2.76 3.13 -12.10
N ARG A 59 -3.26 3.70 -11.00
CA ARG A 59 -2.41 4.19 -9.89
C ARG A 59 -1.71 3.04 -9.17
N LEU A 60 -2.40 1.93 -8.93
CA LEU A 60 -1.80 0.73 -8.33
C LEU A 60 -0.70 0.15 -9.23
N ARG A 61 -0.92 0.08 -10.55
CA ARG A 61 0.13 -0.32 -11.50
C ARG A 61 1.38 0.57 -11.39
N LYS A 62 1.19 1.89 -11.32
CA LYS A 62 2.31 2.84 -11.13
C LYS A 62 3.02 2.65 -9.79
N PHE A 63 2.28 2.39 -8.73
CA PHE A 63 2.86 2.06 -7.43
C PHE A 63 3.70 0.78 -7.50
N TYR A 64 3.18 -0.30 -8.09
CA TYR A 64 3.94 -1.56 -8.19
C TYR A 64 5.14 -1.46 -9.12
N GLN A 65 5.07 -0.64 -10.18
CA GLN A 65 6.25 -0.32 -10.98
C GLN A 65 7.34 0.34 -10.12
N PHE A 66 7.00 1.39 -9.38
CA PHE A 66 7.93 2.02 -8.44
C PHE A 66 8.45 1.00 -7.40
N ALA A 67 7.58 0.16 -6.86
CA ALA A 67 7.95 -0.81 -5.84
C ALA A 67 8.92 -1.88 -6.37
N SER A 68 8.76 -2.33 -7.63
CA SER A 68 9.73 -3.23 -8.26
C SER A 68 11.08 -2.54 -8.52
N GLU A 69 11.07 -1.24 -8.82
CA GLU A 69 12.30 -0.49 -9.16
C GLU A 69 13.09 -0.06 -7.91
N GLN A 70 12.40 0.20 -6.79
CA GLN A 70 12.97 0.91 -5.64
C GLN A 70 12.83 0.16 -4.30
N LEU A 71 11.94 -0.83 -4.22
CA LEU A 71 11.60 -1.52 -2.97
C LEU A 71 11.79 -3.05 -3.06
N ASP A 72 12.43 -3.53 -4.13
CA ASP A 72 12.73 -4.95 -4.40
C ASP A 72 11.49 -5.86 -4.45
N PHE A 73 10.34 -5.32 -4.88
CA PHE A 73 9.15 -6.15 -5.07
C PHE A 73 9.37 -7.12 -6.24
N THR A 74 9.08 -8.39 -5.99
CA THR A 74 9.29 -9.47 -6.97
C THR A 74 8.03 -9.77 -7.78
N HIS A 75 6.88 -9.28 -7.32
CA HIS A 75 5.58 -9.52 -7.94
C HIS A 75 4.80 -8.22 -8.17
N ASN A 76 4.12 -8.15 -9.32
CA ASN A 76 3.19 -7.06 -9.63
C ASN A 76 1.79 -7.64 -9.95
N PRO A 77 0.89 -7.69 -8.96
CA PRO A 77 -0.45 -8.23 -9.13
C PRO A 77 -1.41 -7.29 -9.89
N ALA A 78 -0.98 -6.06 -10.17
CA ALA A 78 -1.82 -5.06 -10.82
C ALA A 78 -1.73 -5.10 -12.35
N LEU A 79 -0.81 -5.90 -12.93
CA LEU A 79 -0.65 -6.08 -14.37
C LEU A 79 -1.88 -6.75 -15.00
#